data_AF-A0A1M3PCG7-F1
#
_entry.id   AF-A0A1M3PCG7-F1
#
_cell.length_a   1.000
_cell.length_b   1.000
_cell.length_c   1.000
_cell.angle_alpha   90.00
_cell.angle_beta   90.00
_cell.angle_gamma   90.00
#
_symmetry.space_group_name_H-M   'P 1'
#
loop_
_entity.id
_entity.type
_entity.pdbx_description
1 polymer ?
#
loop_
_entity_poly.entity_id
_entity_poly.type
_entity_poly.pdbx_seq_one_letter_code
_entity_poly.pdbx_strand_id
1 'polypeptide(L)'
;MRVIGLGAGCIAGAERLPDTAPGLQTIRSSHSSFWGAPTSIAALLLLGQRARAAGLPDIYVGDLSGPRGGPLRGGHVSHQRGLDADVWLDVSAPHPVLPVAARDTLDPPSLVRPDGRAVDPQRWRPGIATLLRLATGLPGVDRVLVNPAIKRQLCQTVTGDRAWLRLIRPWYGHSAHMHISFQCPPGQPECRQLPPPPPGDGCDASLQWWFDQMDAPPRPPGKPKPPPKLPAACLAIMAAPPAPTALPTTTSARR
;
A
#
# COMPACT_ATOMS: atom_id res chain seq x y z
N MET A 1 14.37 9.25 -13.17
CA MET A 1 13.92 8.13 -12.32
C MET A 1 14.23 6.81 -13.02
N ARG A 2 14.62 5.77 -12.27
CA ARG A 2 14.86 4.41 -12.77
C ARG A 2 14.29 3.38 -11.82
N VAL A 3 13.37 2.51 -12.28
CA VAL A 3 12.75 1.46 -11.45
C VAL A 3 13.15 0.09 -11.99
N ILE A 4 13.59 -0.81 -11.12
CA ILE A 4 14.19 -2.10 -11.51
C ILE A 4 13.57 -3.25 -10.71
N GLY A 5 13.23 -4.34 -11.38
CA GLY A 5 12.82 -5.62 -10.75
C GLY A 5 11.33 -5.91 -10.85
N LEU A 6 10.83 -6.89 -10.09
CA LEU A 6 9.42 -7.30 -10.03
C LEU A 6 8.87 -7.28 -8.59
N GLY A 7 9.46 -8.08 -7.71
CA GLY A 7 9.22 -8.05 -6.27
C GLY A 7 10.47 -7.55 -5.55
N ALA A 8 11.57 -8.30 -5.70
CA ALA A 8 12.90 -7.77 -5.41
C ALA A 8 13.33 -6.74 -6.44
N GLY A 9 13.84 -5.61 -5.97
CA GLY A 9 14.20 -4.50 -6.83
C GLY A 9 14.71 -3.27 -6.10
N CYS A 10 14.80 -2.16 -6.83
CA CYS A 10 15.29 -0.88 -6.34
C CYS A 10 14.72 0.26 -7.19
N ILE A 11 14.94 1.49 -6.72
CA ILE A 11 14.54 2.72 -7.41
C ILE A 11 15.62 3.78 -7.26
N ALA A 12 15.91 4.52 -8.34
CA ALA A 12 16.67 5.76 -8.32
C ALA A 12 15.76 6.95 -8.64
N GLY A 13 15.91 8.03 -7.87
CA GLY A 13 15.03 9.20 -7.96
C GLY A 13 13.67 8.98 -7.29
N ALA A 14 13.65 8.26 -6.16
CA ALA A 14 12.47 8.18 -5.32
C ALA A 14 12.23 9.52 -4.60
N GLU A 15 10.96 9.87 -4.44
CA GLU A 15 10.51 11.04 -3.68
C GLU A 15 9.93 10.60 -2.35
N ARG A 16 10.11 11.45 -1.33
CA ARG A 16 9.54 11.20 -0.01
C ARG A 16 8.11 11.74 0.06
N LEU A 17 7.19 10.93 0.55
CA LEU A 17 5.85 11.40 0.94
C LEU A 17 6.00 12.42 2.08
N PRO A 18 5.33 13.57 2.04
CA PRO A 18 5.24 14.48 3.18
C PRO A 18 4.62 13.75 4.38
N ASP A 19 5.09 14.08 5.59
CA ASP A 19 4.56 13.49 6.82
C ASP A 19 3.06 13.77 7.01
N THR A 20 2.60 14.91 6.52
CA THR A 20 1.20 15.31 6.51
C THR A 20 0.89 16.03 5.19
N ALA A 21 -0.33 15.83 4.70
CA ALA A 21 -0.89 16.52 3.53
C ALA A 21 -2.42 16.59 3.69
N PRO A 22 -3.14 17.43 2.91
CA PRO A 22 -4.60 17.47 2.99
C PRO A 22 -5.22 16.07 2.80
N GLY A 23 -5.87 15.55 3.86
CA GLY A 23 -6.51 14.23 3.80
C GLY A 23 -5.58 13.05 4.08
N LEU A 24 -4.33 13.26 4.52
CA LEU A 24 -3.33 12.21 4.67
C LEU A 24 -2.32 12.50 5.78
N GLN A 25 -1.97 11.47 6.55
CA GLN A 25 -0.86 11.51 7.50
C GLN A 25 -0.05 10.21 7.46
N THR A 26 1.28 10.30 7.53
CA THR A 26 2.11 9.11 7.75
C THR A 26 2.00 8.65 9.20
N ILE A 27 2.12 7.35 9.48
CA ILE A 27 2.14 6.82 10.86
C ILE A 27 3.29 5.85 11.05
N ARG A 28 3.67 5.59 12.31
CA ARG A 28 4.71 4.60 12.66
C ARG A 28 6.04 4.87 11.97
N SER A 29 6.47 6.13 11.92
CA SER A 29 7.69 6.60 11.25
C SER A 29 8.99 5.97 11.77
N SER A 30 9.02 5.45 12.99
CA SER A 30 10.16 4.70 13.52
C SER A 30 10.32 3.30 12.90
N HIS A 31 9.24 2.77 12.35
CA HIS A 31 9.17 1.43 11.75
C HIS A 31 8.92 1.44 10.25
N SER A 32 8.46 2.56 9.70
CA SER A 32 8.02 2.65 8.31
C SER A 32 8.96 3.47 7.42
N SER A 33 8.90 3.24 6.10
CA SER A 33 9.64 4.05 5.11
C SER A 33 8.72 4.67 4.08
N PHE A 34 8.89 5.97 3.79
CA PHE A 34 7.91 6.74 3.00
C PHE A 34 8.46 7.25 1.66
N TRP A 35 9.24 6.43 0.95
CA TRP A 35 9.78 6.81 -0.36
C TRP A 35 9.12 6.04 -1.48
N GLY A 36 8.86 6.69 -2.61
CA GLY A 36 8.19 6.06 -3.75
C GLY A 36 8.56 6.73 -5.08
N ALA A 37 8.10 6.13 -6.17
CA ALA A 37 8.14 6.78 -7.47
C ALA A 37 7.28 8.07 -7.41
N PRO A 38 7.66 9.16 -8.10
CA PRO A 38 6.90 10.42 -8.10
C PRO A 38 5.42 10.21 -8.47
N THR A 39 5.14 9.29 -9.39
CA THR A 39 3.77 8.91 -9.78
C THR A 39 2.99 8.26 -8.64
N SER A 40 3.64 7.41 -7.83
CA SER A 40 3.02 6.77 -6.66
C SER A 40 2.78 7.78 -5.54
N ILE A 41 3.75 8.67 -5.28
CA ILE A 41 3.59 9.77 -4.31
C ILE A 41 2.42 10.68 -4.70
N ALA A 42 2.36 11.10 -5.97
CA ALA A 42 1.27 11.92 -6.48
C ALA A 42 -0.10 11.22 -6.35
N ALA A 43 -0.16 9.91 -6.63
CA ALA A 43 -1.39 9.13 -6.47
C ALA A 43 -1.85 9.04 -5.00
N LEU A 44 -0.93 8.92 -4.03
CA LEU A 44 -1.29 8.91 -2.61
C LEU A 44 -1.77 10.27 -2.11
N LEU A 45 -1.14 11.37 -2.56
CA LEU A 45 -1.61 12.72 -2.26
C LEU A 45 -3.02 12.96 -2.83
N LEU A 46 -3.28 12.47 -4.05
CA LEU A 46 -4.60 12.49 -4.66
C LEU A 46 -5.62 11.63 -3.89
N LEU A 47 -5.20 10.48 -3.37
CA LEU A 47 -6.05 9.63 -2.53
C LEU A 47 -6.51 10.37 -1.27
N GLY A 48 -5.59 11.06 -0.58
CA GLY A 48 -5.94 11.88 0.59
C GLY A 48 -6.96 12.98 0.25
N GLN A 49 -6.73 13.72 -0.84
CA GLN A 49 -7.67 14.74 -1.31
C GLN A 49 -9.06 14.15 -1.64
N ARG A 50 -9.10 13.02 -2.35
CA ARG A 50 -10.35 12.34 -2.71
C ARG A 50 -11.08 11.78 -1.49
N ALA A 51 -10.34 11.22 -0.53
CA ALA A 51 -10.90 10.72 0.72
C ALA A 51 -11.58 11.85 1.50
N ARG A 52 -10.88 12.98 1.68
CA ARG A 52 -11.44 14.17 2.32
C ARG A 52 -12.65 14.73 1.57
N ALA A 53 -12.60 14.80 0.24
CA ALA A 53 -13.73 15.24 -0.58
C ALA A 53 -14.95 14.31 -0.46
N ALA A 54 -14.72 13.02 -0.18
CA ALA A 54 -15.77 12.03 0.09
C ALA A 54 -16.25 12.04 1.57
N GLY A 55 -15.79 12.99 2.39
CA GLY A 55 -16.16 13.11 3.80
C GLY A 55 -15.49 12.07 4.71
N LEU A 56 -14.43 11.40 4.24
CA LEU A 56 -13.64 10.48 5.05
C LEU A 56 -12.61 11.24 5.91
N PRO A 57 -12.18 10.68 7.05
CA PRO A 57 -11.07 11.24 7.81
C PRO A 57 -9.76 11.19 7.01
N ASP A 58 -8.75 11.92 7.49
CA ASP A 58 -7.39 11.84 6.92
C ASP A 58 -6.91 10.39 6.93
N ILE A 59 -6.43 9.88 5.80
CA ILE A 59 -5.97 8.50 5.72
C ILE A 59 -4.60 8.35 6.40
N TYR A 60 -4.39 7.21 7.08
CA TYR A 60 -3.08 6.88 7.62
C TYR A 60 -2.28 6.04 6.65
N VAL A 61 -1.05 6.46 6.37
CA VAL A 61 -0.12 5.80 5.45
C VAL A 61 1.05 5.20 6.22
N GLY A 62 1.30 3.92 6.00
CA GLY A 62 2.44 3.16 6.54
C GLY A 62 3.55 3.02 5.52
N ASP A 63 4.07 1.80 5.37
CA ASP A 63 5.20 1.50 4.49
C ASP A 63 4.91 1.82 3.02
N LEU A 64 5.85 2.53 2.41
CA LEU A 64 6.14 2.56 0.98
C LEU A 64 7.50 1.85 0.80
N SER A 65 8.48 2.45 0.14
CA SER A 65 9.83 1.90 -0.02
C SER A 65 10.89 2.72 0.72
N GLY A 66 12.11 2.18 0.77
CA GLY A 66 13.30 2.93 1.14
C GLY A 66 13.69 3.97 0.08
N PRO A 67 14.55 4.95 0.40
CA PRO A 67 14.96 6.02 -0.54
C PRO A 67 15.60 5.51 -1.83
N ARG A 68 15.99 4.23 -1.86
CA ARG A 68 16.56 3.53 -3.01
C ARG A 68 15.83 2.23 -3.33
N GLY A 69 14.68 2.01 -2.71
CA GLY A 69 14.04 0.72 -2.69
C GLY A 69 14.85 -0.31 -1.90
N GLY A 70 14.89 -1.55 -2.39
CA GLY A 70 15.53 -2.67 -1.73
C GLY A 70 14.72 -3.23 -0.55
N PRO A 71 15.24 -4.28 0.11
CA PRO A 71 14.56 -4.90 1.25
C PRO A 71 14.38 -3.91 2.41
N LEU A 72 13.15 -3.85 2.93
CA LEU A 72 12.86 -3.13 4.17
C LEU A 72 13.23 -3.97 5.40
N ARG A 73 13.33 -3.29 6.55
CA ARG A 73 13.43 -3.96 7.85
C ARG A 73 12.19 -4.85 8.07
N GLY A 74 12.36 -6.00 8.73
CA GLY A 74 11.25 -6.93 8.97
C GLY A 74 10.97 -7.95 7.86
N GLY A 75 11.70 -7.89 6.73
CA GLY A 75 11.65 -8.95 5.71
C GLY A 75 10.45 -8.88 4.75
N HIS A 76 9.83 -7.71 4.61
CA HIS A 76 8.78 -7.48 3.62
C HIS A 76 9.34 -7.76 2.21
N VAL A 77 8.70 -8.71 1.51
CA VAL A 77 9.12 -9.15 0.16
C VAL A 77 8.63 -8.21 -0.95
N SER A 78 7.61 -7.38 -0.69
CA SER A 78 7.14 -6.26 -1.52
C SER A 78 7.88 -4.96 -1.17
N HIS A 79 7.40 -3.81 -1.63
CA HIS A 79 7.86 -2.48 -1.19
C HIS A 79 9.29 -2.12 -1.61
N GLN A 80 9.95 -2.91 -2.45
CA GLN A 80 11.36 -2.69 -2.79
C GLN A 80 11.59 -1.74 -3.96
N ARG A 81 10.54 -1.30 -4.66
CA ARG A 81 10.69 -0.57 -5.95
C ARG A 81 10.05 0.81 -5.95
N GLY A 82 9.50 1.25 -4.82
CA GLY A 82 8.77 2.51 -4.72
C GLY A 82 7.43 2.52 -5.47
N LEU A 83 6.84 1.34 -5.70
CA LEU A 83 5.56 1.16 -6.40
C LEU A 83 4.52 0.47 -5.51
N ASP A 84 4.69 0.55 -4.20
CA ASP A 84 3.81 -0.06 -3.23
C ASP A 84 3.54 0.93 -2.08
N ALA A 85 2.37 0.84 -1.45
CA ALA A 85 2.00 1.66 -0.31
C ALA A 85 0.96 0.95 0.57
N ASP A 86 1.20 0.92 1.87
CA ASP A 86 0.24 0.46 2.87
C ASP A 86 -0.59 1.63 3.38
N VAL A 87 -1.91 1.52 3.27
CA VAL A 87 -2.87 2.54 3.71
C VAL A 87 -3.89 1.89 4.64
N TRP A 88 -3.98 2.40 5.87
CA TRP A 88 -4.92 1.86 6.85
C TRP A 88 -6.37 2.11 6.44
N LEU A 89 -7.23 1.16 6.77
CA LEU A 89 -8.66 1.19 6.45
C LEU A 89 -9.50 1.71 7.62
N ASP A 90 -8.87 2.38 8.58
CA ASP A 90 -9.58 3.02 9.69
C ASP A 90 -10.27 4.30 9.20
N VAL A 91 -11.59 4.30 9.34
CA VAL A 91 -12.46 5.43 9.06
C VAL A 91 -13.47 5.64 10.21
N SER A 92 -13.13 5.11 11.38
CA SER A 92 -14.07 4.99 12.51
C SER A 92 -14.35 6.32 13.21
N ALA A 93 -13.43 7.27 13.11
CA ALA A 93 -13.51 8.59 13.72
C ALA A 93 -12.71 9.63 12.90
N PRO A 94 -12.91 10.93 13.14
CA PRO A 94 -12.02 11.97 12.62
C PRO A 94 -10.56 11.72 13.03
N HIS A 95 -9.64 11.94 12.10
CA HIS A 95 -8.20 11.84 12.33
C HIS A 95 -7.59 13.25 12.32
N PRO A 96 -7.57 13.97 13.47
CA PRO A 96 -6.90 15.27 13.52
C PRO A 96 -5.41 15.13 13.19
N VAL A 97 -4.76 16.22 12.80
CA VAL A 97 -3.31 16.19 12.60
C VAL A 97 -2.62 15.94 13.93
N LEU A 98 -1.91 14.81 14.04
CA LEU A 98 -1.29 14.36 15.27
C LEU A 98 0.20 14.70 15.33
N PRO A 99 0.76 14.99 16.53
CA PRO A 99 2.20 15.08 16.73
C PRO A 99 2.90 13.80 16.28
N VAL A 100 4.15 13.92 15.79
CA VAL A 100 4.95 12.78 15.30
C VAL A 100 4.98 11.61 16.29
N ALA A 101 5.22 11.90 17.58
CA ALA A 101 5.29 10.87 18.62
C ALA A 101 3.96 10.11 18.80
N ALA A 102 2.82 10.80 18.70
CA ALA A 102 1.50 10.17 18.78
C ALA A 102 1.21 9.32 17.53
N ARG A 103 1.60 9.81 16.34
CA ARG A 103 1.50 9.04 15.09
C ARG A 103 2.34 7.76 15.11
N ASP A 104 3.42 7.75 15.87
CA ASP A 104 4.33 6.60 15.93
C ASP A 104 3.74 5.42 16.72
N THR A 105 2.86 5.69 17.67
CA THR A 105 2.18 4.69 18.51
C THR A 105 0.80 4.28 17.98
N LEU A 106 0.33 4.86 16.88
CA LEU A 106 -0.95 4.49 16.29
C LEU A 106 -0.90 3.08 15.71
N ASP A 107 -1.87 2.26 16.09
CA ASP A 107 -2.08 0.93 15.52
C ASP A 107 -3.59 0.72 15.30
N PRO A 108 -4.13 1.14 14.15
CA PRO A 108 -5.54 0.96 13.88
C PRO A 108 -5.93 -0.53 13.90
N PRO A 109 -7.14 -0.87 14.38
CA PRO A 109 -7.45 -2.25 14.68
C PRO A 109 -7.79 -3.09 13.43
N SER A 110 -7.59 -4.41 13.52
CA SER A 110 -8.08 -5.37 12.50
C SER A 110 -9.58 -5.20 12.23
N LEU A 111 -9.97 -5.13 10.96
CA LEU A 111 -11.35 -5.16 10.48
C LEU A 111 -11.91 -6.59 10.37
N VAL A 112 -11.08 -7.60 10.60
CA VAL A 112 -11.43 -9.01 10.44
C VAL A 112 -11.50 -9.68 11.80
N ARG A 113 -12.52 -10.51 12.00
CA ARG A 113 -12.73 -11.31 13.22
C ARG A 113 -11.55 -12.26 13.46
N PRO A 114 -11.34 -12.73 14.71
CA PRO A 114 -10.25 -13.65 15.05
C PRO A 114 -10.23 -14.95 14.22
N ASP A 115 -11.39 -15.42 13.75
CA ASP A 115 -11.52 -16.62 12.93
C ASP A 115 -11.18 -16.40 11.44
N GLY A 116 -11.10 -15.14 10.99
CA GLY A 116 -10.55 -14.74 9.69
C GLY A 116 -11.32 -15.07 8.39
N ARG A 117 -12.34 -15.92 8.30
CA ARG A 117 -13.66 -15.75 8.87
C ARG A 117 -14.41 -14.66 8.13
N ALA A 118 -14.73 -13.57 8.80
CA ALA A 118 -15.54 -12.47 8.29
C ALA A 118 -15.05 -11.13 8.81
N VAL A 119 -15.53 -10.02 8.25
CA VAL A 119 -15.30 -8.72 8.88
C VAL A 119 -15.99 -8.63 10.24
N ASP A 120 -15.39 -7.88 11.15
CA ASP A 120 -16.00 -7.53 12.43
C ASP A 120 -17.11 -6.48 12.19
N PRO A 121 -18.39 -6.80 12.44
CA PRO A 121 -19.49 -5.86 12.22
C PRO A 121 -19.41 -4.61 13.10
N GLN A 122 -18.71 -4.67 14.24
CA GLN A 122 -18.52 -3.50 15.12
C GLN A 122 -17.53 -2.50 14.53
N ARG A 123 -16.63 -2.95 13.64
CA ARG A 123 -15.56 -2.13 13.04
C ARG A 123 -15.83 -1.77 11.59
N TRP A 124 -16.57 -2.61 10.86
CA TRP A 124 -16.90 -2.34 9.47
C TRP A 124 -17.76 -1.07 9.33
N ARG A 125 -17.38 -0.19 8.42
CA ARG A 125 -18.10 1.04 8.07
C ARG A 125 -18.20 1.16 6.55
N PRO A 126 -19.29 1.73 5.99
CA PRO A 126 -19.40 1.96 4.55
C PRO A 126 -18.25 2.78 3.95
N GLY A 127 -17.67 3.71 4.73
CA GLY A 127 -16.52 4.51 4.31
C GLY A 127 -15.29 3.68 3.91
N ILE A 128 -15.16 2.45 4.41
CA ILE A 128 -14.08 1.52 4.03
C ILE A 128 -14.22 1.12 2.56
N ALA A 129 -15.43 0.79 2.12
CA ALA A 129 -15.71 0.46 0.73
C ALA A 129 -15.49 1.67 -0.19
N THR A 130 -15.87 2.87 0.28
CA THR A 130 -15.57 4.13 -0.42
C THR A 130 -14.07 4.34 -0.59
N LEU A 131 -13.28 4.20 0.48
CA LEU A 131 -11.82 4.36 0.42
C LEU A 131 -11.16 3.37 -0.54
N LEU A 132 -11.56 2.09 -0.49
CA LEU A 132 -11.06 1.05 -1.39
C LEU A 132 -11.41 1.36 -2.85
N ARG A 133 -12.64 1.83 -3.12
CA ARG A 133 -13.04 2.25 -4.47
C ARG A 133 -12.20 3.43 -4.95
N LEU A 134 -12.01 4.45 -4.11
CA LEU A 134 -11.17 5.61 -4.43
C LEU A 134 -9.74 5.21 -4.76
N ALA A 135 -9.16 4.28 -3.99
CA ALA A 135 -7.82 3.73 -4.23
C ALA A 135 -7.72 3.02 -5.58
N THR A 136 -8.69 2.15 -5.91
CA THR A 136 -8.70 1.45 -7.22
C THR A 136 -8.91 2.39 -8.41
N GLY A 137 -9.45 3.59 -8.19
CA GLY A 137 -9.63 4.61 -9.22
C GLY A 137 -8.45 5.59 -9.35
N LEU A 138 -7.34 5.36 -8.65
CA LEU A 138 -6.14 6.19 -8.79
C LEU A 138 -5.41 5.89 -10.10
N PRO A 139 -4.77 6.89 -10.73
CA PRO A 139 -3.92 6.67 -11.89
C PRO A 139 -2.80 5.66 -11.59
N GLY A 140 -2.62 4.69 -12.48
CA GLY A 140 -1.53 3.73 -12.41
C GLY A 140 -1.65 2.67 -11.32
N VAL A 141 -2.81 2.48 -10.67
CA VAL A 141 -2.99 1.34 -9.76
C VAL A 141 -3.08 0.04 -10.55
N ASP A 142 -2.30 -0.95 -10.16
CA ASP A 142 -2.30 -2.30 -10.71
C ASP A 142 -3.24 -3.23 -9.94
N ARG A 143 -3.12 -3.22 -8.60
CA ARG A 143 -3.98 -3.99 -7.70
C ARG A 143 -3.94 -3.41 -6.29
N VAL A 144 -4.97 -3.73 -5.52
CA VAL A 144 -5.07 -3.40 -4.09
C VAL A 144 -5.29 -4.69 -3.32
N LEU A 145 -4.34 -5.07 -2.47
CA LEU A 145 -4.44 -6.28 -1.67
C LEU A 145 -5.17 -6.00 -0.35
N VAL A 146 -6.10 -6.88 0.00
CA VAL A 146 -6.86 -6.85 1.26
C VAL A 146 -7.04 -8.27 1.77
N ASN A 147 -7.43 -8.41 3.04
CA ASN A 147 -7.82 -9.72 3.56
C ASN A 147 -9.00 -10.35 2.78
N PRO A 148 -9.07 -11.68 2.60
CA PRO A 148 -10.19 -12.35 1.95
C PRO A 148 -11.56 -12.01 2.55
N ALA A 149 -11.67 -11.84 3.87
CA ALA A 149 -12.91 -11.46 4.53
C ALA A 149 -13.40 -10.07 4.10
N ILE A 150 -12.50 -9.10 3.93
CA ILE A 150 -12.81 -7.76 3.41
C ILE A 150 -13.30 -7.87 1.96
N LYS A 151 -12.59 -8.63 1.12
CA LYS A 151 -13.01 -8.88 -0.26
C LYS A 151 -14.41 -9.51 -0.31
N ARG A 152 -14.69 -10.51 0.53
CA ARG A 152 -16.01 -11.15 0.61
C ARG A 152 -17.11 -10.18 1.04
N GLN A 153 -16.84 -9.33 2.04
CA GLN A 153 -17.77 -8.30 2.45
C GLN A 153 -18.13 -7.36 1.30
N LEU A 154 -17.12 -6.89 0.53
CA LEU A 154 -17.36 -6.08 -0.66
C LEU A 154 -18.19 -6.82 -1.71
N CYS A 155 -17.86 -8.09 -1.97
CA CYS A 155 -18.61 -8.91 -2.92
C CYS A 155 -20.10 -9.02 -2.55
N GLN A 156 -20.40 -9.09 -1.25
CA GLN A 156 -21.77 -9.23 -0.72
C GLN A 156 -22.54 -7.90 -0.71
N THR A 157 -21.88 -6.76 -0.51
CA THR A 157 -22.59 -5.48 -0.27
C THR A 157 -22.49 -4.46 -1.39
N VAL A 158 -21.50 -4.55 -2.29
CA VAL A 158 -21.37 -3.61 -3.40
C VAL A 158 -22.39 -3.92 -4.48
N THR A 159 -23.30 -2.99 -4.75
CA THR A 159 -24.27 -3.07 -5.85
C THR A 159 -23.94 -2.07 -6.96
N GLY A 160 -24.54 -2.23 -8.14
CA GLY A 160 -24.29 -1.36 -9.28
C GLY A 160 -22.93 -1.64 -9.95
N ASP A 161 -22.12 -0.60 -10.15
CA ASP A 161 -20.78 -0.74 -10.76
C ASP A 161 -19.81 -1.49 -9.85
N ARG A 162 -19.46 -2.71 -10.30
CA ARG A 162 -18.55 -3.64 -9.62
C ARG A 162 -17.22 -3.81 -10.36
N ALA A 163 -16.97 -3.09 -11.46
CA ALA A 163 -15.78 -3.31 -12.28
C ALA A 163 -14.48 -3.09 -11.48
N TRP A 164 -14.49 -2.13 -10.55
CA TRP A 164 -13.36 -1.82 -9.68
C TRP A 164 -12.97 -2.96 -8.73
N LEU A 165 -13.90 -3.87 -8.39
CA LEU A 165 -13.61 -5.03 -7.54
C LEU A 165 -12.56 -5.93 -8.19
N ARG A 166 -12.43 -5.95 -9.52
CA ARG A 166 -11.39 -6.70 -10.23
C ARG A 166 -9.98 -6.43 -9.66
N LEU A 167 -9.71 -5.18 -9.28
CA LEU A 167 -8.41 -4.74 -8.75
C LEU A 167 -8.24 -5.06 -7.27
N ILE A 168 -9.32 -5.31 -6.52
CA ILE A 168 -9.26 -5.74 -5.12
C ILE A 168 -8.92 -7.24 -5.08
N ARG A 169 -7.73 -7.57 -4.58
CA ARG A 169 -7.21 -8.95 -4.54
C ARG A 169 -7.08 -9.45 -3.11
N PRO A 170 -7.62 -10.65 -2.80
CA PRO A 170 -7.42 -11.27 -1.50
C PRO A 170 -5.93 -11.63 -1.28
N TRP A 171 -5.43 -11.40 -0.07
CA TRP A 171 -4.10 -11.81 0.38
C TRP A 171 -4.05 -12.06 1.89
N TYR A 172 -3.14 -12.93 2.35
CA TYR A 172 -2.95 -13.21 3.78
C TYR A 172 -2.57 -11.94 4.56
N GLY A 173 -2.99 -11.84 5.83
CA GLY A 173 -2.83 -10.60 6.61
C GLY A 173 -3.81 -9.54 6.12
N HIS A 174 -3.31 -8.31 5.88
CA HIS A 174 -4.07 -7.17 5.30
C HIS A 174 -5.46 -6.97 5.92
N SER A 175 -5.57 -7.23 7.23
CA SER A 175 -6.86 -7.20 7.93
C SER A 175 -7.20 -5.80 8.42
N ALA A 176 -6.24 -4.89 8.47
CA ALA A 176 -6.43 -3.52 8.96
C ALA A 176 -6.01 -2.44 7.96
N HIS A 177 -5.22 -2.80 6.94
CA HIS A 177 -4.76 -1.92 5.88
C HIS A 177 -4.99 -2.57 4.52
N MET A 178 -5.01 -1.74 3.48
CA MET A 178 -4.85 -2.17 2.10
C MET A 178 -3.40 -1.97 1.65
N HIS A 179 -2.88 -2.90 0.85
CA HIS A 179 -1.61 -2.73 0.14
C HIS A 179 -1.92 -2.30 -1.29
N ILE A 180 -1.60 -1.07 -1.66
CA ILE A 180 -1.75 -0.58 -3.03
C ILE A 180 -0.46 -0.91 -3.79
N SER A 181 -0.58 -1.53 -4.95
CA SER A 181 0.54 -1.72 -5.88
C SER A 181 0.29 -0.96 -7.18
N PHE A 182 1.30 -0.24 -7.63
CA PHE A 182 1.26 0.60 -8.83
C PHE A 182 1.92 -0.10 -10.02
N GLN A 183 1.47 0.26 -11.22
CA GLN A 183 2.04 -0.17 -12.48
C GLN A 183 3.46 0.41 -12.65
N CYS A 184 4.29 -0.30 -13.40
CA CYS A 184 5.57 0.21 -13.87
C CYS A 184 5.36 1.53 -14.64
N PRO A 185 6.06 2.62 -14.26
CA PRO A 185 5.96 3.88 -14.99
C PRO A 185 6.40 3.72 -16.46
N PRO A 186 5.80 4.47 -17.40
CA PRO A 186 6.21 4.44 -18.81
C PRO A 186 7.71 4.70 -18.98
N GLY A 187 8.32 4.02 -19.97
CA GLY A 187 9.74 4.19 -20.28
C GLY A 187 10.71 3.54 -19.28
N GLN A 188 10.25 2.63 -18.41
CA GLN A 188 11.08 1.89 -17.44
C GLN A 188 11.28 0.43 -17.89
N PRO A 189 12.22 0.12 -18.81
CA PRO A 189 12.36 -1.23 -19.40
C PRO A 189 12.81 -2.29 -18.38
N GLU A 190 13.46 -1.88 -17.30
CA GLU A 190 13.92 -2.78 -16.23
C GLU A 190 12.86 -3.01 -15.14
N CYS A 191 11.74 -2.29 -15.20
CA CYS A 191 10.60 -2.49 -14.34
C CYS A 191 9.73 -3.59 -14.94
N ARG A 192 9.57 -4.69 -14.21
CA ARG A 192 8.73 -5.82 -14.61
C ARG A 192 7.36 -5.70 -13.95
N GLN A 193 6.33 -5.87 -14.77
CA GLN A 193 4.92 -5.84 -14.35
C GLN A 193 4.43 -7.26 -14.08
N LEU A 194 3.57 -7.43 -13.08
CA LEU A 194 2.83 -8.69 -12.90
C LEU A 194 1.75 -8.84 -13.99
N PRO A 195 1.33 -10.07 -14.34
CA PRO A 195 0.16 -10.25 -15.18
C PRO A 195 -1.06 -9.52 -14.61
N PRO A 196 -1.95 -8.98 -15.46
CA PRO A 196 -3.13 -8.26 -15.00
C PRO A 196 -4.01 -9.17 -14.13
N PRO A 197 -4.77 -8.61 -13.17
CA PRO A 197 -5.78 -9.37 -12.45
C PRO A 197 -6.70 -10.13 -13.42
N PRO A 198 -7.13 -11.37 -13.08
CA PRO A 198 -8.09 -12.12 -13.88
C PRO A 198 -9.33 -11.29 -14.24
N PRO A 199 -10.01 -11.59 -15.36
CA PRO A 199 -11.27 -10.95 -15.69
C PRO A 199 -12.34 -11.23 -14.62
N GLY A 200 -13.38 -10.40 -14.58
CA GLY A 200 -14.44 -10.48 -13.58
C GLY A 200 -14.14 -9.69 -12.29
N ASP A 201 -15.11 -9.67 -11.38
CA ASP A 201 -14.98 -8.98 -10.09
C ASP A 201 -14.23 -9.81 -9.03
N GLY A 202 -13.94 -11.08 -9.33
CA GLY A 202 -13.26 -12.00 -8.43
C GLY A 202 -14.10 -12.39 -7.21
N CYS A 203 -15.42 -12.39 -7.36
CA CYS A 203 -16.40 -12.80 -6.35
C CYS A 203 -16.98 -14.20 -6.66
N ASP A 204 -16.11 -15.12 -7.06
CA ASP A 204 -16.43 -16.47 -7.55
C ASP A 204 -15.63 -17.54 -6.76
N ALA A 205 -15.49 -18.74 -7.33
CA ALA A 205 -14.71 -19.83 -6.74
C ALA A 205 -13.25 -19.45 -6.40
N SER A 206 -12.67 -18.46 -7.10
CA SER A 206 -11.32 -17.96 -6.79
C SER A 206 -11.24 -17.27 -5.43
N LEU A 207 -12.34 -16.66 -4.96
CA LEU A 207 -12.43 -16.12 -3.61
C LEU A 207 -12.72 -17.21 -2.58
N GLN A 208 -13.60 -18.16 -2.92
CA GLN A 208 -13.94 -19.28 -2.03
C GLN A 208 -12.70 -20.10 -1.64
N TRP A 209 -11.78 -20.33 -2.59
CA TRP A 209 -10.51 -21.02 -2.36
C TRP A 209 -9.74 -20.50 -1.14
N TRP A 210 -9.78 -19.19 -0.86
CA TRP A 210 -9.08 -18.60 0.30
C TRP A 210 -9.63 -19.09 1.62
N PHE A 211 -10.94 -19.32 1.71
CA PHE A 211 -11.57 -19.85 2.90
C PHE A 211 -11.37 -21.36 3.00
N ASP A 212 -11.40 -22.07 1.87
CA ASP A 212 -11.10 -23.51 1.83
C ASP A 212 -9.67 -23.81 2.30
N GLN A 213 -8.70 -22.93 1.99
CA GLN A 213 -7.32 -23.06 2.49
C GLN A 213 -7.21 -22.90 4.02
N MET A 214 -8.16 -22.23 4.69
CA MET A 214 -8.15 -22.09 6.15
C MET A 214 -8.53 -23.40 6.84
N ASP A 215 -9.37 -24.20 6.17
CA ASP A 215 -9.85 -25.49 6.66
C ASP A 215 -8.91 -26.65 6.23
N ALA A 216 -7.95 -26.37 5.34
CA ALA A 216 -6.97 -27.35 4.87
C ALA A 216 -5.96 -27.73 5.97
N PRO A 217 -5.54 -29.01 6.05
CA PRO A 217 -4.52 -29.41 7.02
C PRO A 217 -3.23 -28.60 6.83
N PRO A 218 -2.52 -28.27 7.93
CA PRO A 218 -1.29 -27.50 7.85
C PRO A 218 -0.31 -28.16 6.89
N ARG A 219 0.21 -27.40 5.93
CA ARG A 219 1.27 -27.91 5.06
C ARG A 219 2.51 -28.16 5.92
N PRO A 220 3.21 -29.31 5.76
CA PRO A 220 4.46 -29.54 6.47
C PRO A 220 5.42 -28.37 6.20
N PRO A 221 6.16 -27.89 7.21
CA PRO A 221 7.04 -26.74 7.05
C PRO A 221 8.06 -27.02 5.95
N GLY A 222 7.97 -26.25 4.87
CA GLY A 222 8.96 -26.30 3.80
C GLY A 222 10.31 -25.74 4.29
N LYS A 223 11.39 -26.10 3.60
CA LYS A 223 12.69 -25.46 3.82
C LYS A 223 12.54 -23.94 3.63
N PRO A 224 13.13 -23.10 4.51
CA PRO A 224 13.13 -21.65 4.33
C PRO A 224 13.64 -21.30 2.93
N LYS A 225 12.82 -20.58 2.15
CA LYS A 225 13.27 -20.10 0.85
C LYS A 225 14.29 -18.98 1.09
N PRO A 226 15.45 -19.00 0.39
CA PRO A 226 16.38 -17.88 0.48
C PRO A 226 15.67 -16.60 0.03
N PRO A 227 16.02 -15.43 0.62
CA PRO A 227 15.44 -14.17 0.20
C PRO A 227 15.70 -13.94 -1.30
N PRO A 228 14.75 -13.35 -2.04
CA PRO A 228 14.95 -13.02 -3.43
C PRO A 228 16.21 -12.16 -3.62
N LYS A 229 17.09 -12.55 -4.54
CA LYS A 229 18.29 -11.77 -4.86
C LYS A 229 17.88 -10.49 -5.58
N LEU A 230 18.47 -9.36 -5.18
CA LEU A 230 18.32 -8.11 -5.91
C LEU A 230 18.88 -8.25 -7.34
N PRO A 231 18.24 -7.62 -8.36
CA PRO A 231 18.82 -7.52 -9.69
C PRO A 231 20.21 -6.89 -9.64
N ALA A 232 21.15 -7.38 -10.47
CA ALA A 232 22.53 -6.83 -10.50
C ALA A 232 22.56 -5.32 -10.79
N ALA A 233 21.62 -4.83 -11.60
CA ALA A 233 21.47 -3.42 -11.90
C ALA A 233 21.13 -2.54 -10.67
N CYS A 234 20.69 -3.14 -9.57
CA CYS A 234 20.45 -2.44 -8.31
C CYS A 234 21.73 -2.13 -7.52
N LEU A 235 22.84 -2.82 -7.77
CA LEU A 235 24.05 -2.67 -6.96
C LEU A 235 24.56 -1.22 -6.93
N ALA A 236 24.63 -0.57 -8.10
CA ALA A 236 25.07 0.81 -8.22
C ALA A 236 24.11 1.81 -7.55
N ILE A 237 22.80 1.55 -7.62
CA ILE A 237 21.78 2.38 -6.96
C ILE A 237 21.95 2.26 -5.45
N MET A 238 22.03 1.04 -4.93
CA MET A 238 22.15 0.77 -3.51
C MET A 238 23.46 1.34 -2.91
N ALA A 239 24.54 1.36 -3.68
CA ALA A 239 25.86 1.82 -3.25
C ALA A 239 26.09 3.35 -3.35
N ALA A 240 25.16 4.12 -3.93
CA ALA A 240 25.34 5.56 -4.10
C ALA A 240 25.55 6.29 -2.74
N PRO A 241 26.11 7.50 -2.70
CA PRO A 241 26.03 8.36 -1.50
C PRO A 241 24.62 8.95 -1.34
N PRO A 242 24.16 9.26 -0.11
CA PRO A 242 22.89 9.97 0.09
C PRO A 242 22.87 11.24 -0.79
N ALA A 243 21.73 11.54 -1.41
CA ALA A 243 21.62 12.81 -2.11
C ALA A 243 21.84 13.95 -1.10
N PRO A 244 22.62 14.99 -1.43
CA PRO A 244 22.78 16.13 -0.53
C PRO A 244 21.40 16.71 -0.23
N THR A 245 21.08 16.84 1.06
CA THR A 245 19.84 17.47 1.51
C THR A 245 19.83 18.89 0.95
N ALA A 246 18.85 19.24 0.13
CA ALA A 246 18.68 20.61 -0.31
C ALA A 246 18.44 21.48 0.93
N LEU A 247 19.43 22.29 1.30
CA LEU A 247 19.29 23.27 2.35
C LEU A 247 18.17 24.25 1.94
N PRO A 248 17.28 24.64 2.87
CA PRO A 248 16.28 25.65 2.56
C PRO A 248 17.00 26.93 2.14
N THR A 249 16.76 27.38 0.91
CA THR A 249 17.21 28.68 0.42
C THR A 249 16.60 29.76 1.28
N THR A 250 17.40 30.33 2.18
CA THR A 250 17.05 31.54 2.91
C THR A 250 17.01 32.70 1.93
N THR A 251 15.82 33.00 1.40
CA THR A 251 15.58 34.23 0.66
C THR A 251 15.69 35.38 1.67
N SER A 252 16.87 36.00 1.75
CA SER A 252 17.06 37.25 2.48
C SER A 252 16.32 38.35 1.73
N ALA A 253 15.12 38.69 2.21
CA ALA A 253 14.47 39.95 1.86
C ALA A 253 15.31 41.08 2.47
N ARG A 254 16.11 41.76 1.65
CA ARG A 254 16.68 43.06 2.02
C ARG A 254 15.55 44.08 2.04
N ARG A 255 15.44 44.79 3.17
CA ARG A 255 14.74 46.07 3.28
C ARG A 255 15.60 47.17 2.71
#